data_AF-A0A920NER8-F1
#
_entry.id   AF-A0A920NER8-F1
#
_cell.length_a   1.000
_cell.length_b   1.000
_cell.length_c   1.000
_cell.angle_alpha   90.00
_cell.angle_beta   90.00
_cell.angle_gamma   90.00
#
_symmetry.space_group_name_H-M   'P 1'
#
loop_
_entity.id
_entity.type
_entity.pdbx_description
1 polymer ?
#
loop_
_entity_poly.entity_id
_entity_poly.type
_entity_poly.pdbx_seq_one_letter_code
_entity_poly.pdbx_strand_id
1 'polypeptide(L)'
;MFIFCPWDKTMAIIFADLYWEDKPYNVCPRQVLKRQCRKLKIQATKECVVLSLNFIAMKYGEDGKPVKAIDSDPINGIRPRRQAFGYDVEYSLDSMHFLKELIDILEELGWNLHDVVAEGGLFTI
;
A
#
# COMPACT_ATOMS: atom_id res chain seq x y z
N MET A 1 17.75 -5.66 10.09
CA MET A 1 17.26 -4.38 9.54
C MET A 1 16.05 -3.98 10.35
N PHE A 2 16.03 -2.74 10.81
CA PHE A 2 14.91 -2.15 11.53
C PHE A 2 14.65 -0.76 10.96
N ILE A 3 13.44 -0.26 11.16
CA ILE A 3 13.05 1.12 10.85
C ILE A 3 12.34 1.70 12.09
N PHE A 4 12.55 2.98 12.39
CA PHE A 4 11.69 3.67 13.33
C PHE A 4 10.33 3.89 12.67
N CYS A 5 9.25 3.66 13.41
CA CYS A 5 7.91 3.84 12.88
C CYS A 5 7.69 5.32 12.51
N PRO A 6 7.30 5.64 11.25
CA PRO A 6 7.17 7.02 10.79
C PRO A 6 6.17 7.86 11.59
N TRP A 7 5.05 7.24 11.99
CA TRP A 7 3.97 7.89 12.73
C TRP A 7 4.08 7.76 14.26
N ASP A 8 5.00 6.95 14.79
CA ASP A 8 5.27 6.84 16.23
C ASP A 8 6.75 6.51 16.49
N LYS A 9 7.54 7.55 16.80
CA LYS A 9 9.00 7.41 16.99
C LYS A 9 9.40 6.66 18.26
N THR A 10 8.45 6.34 19.14
CA THR A 10 8.72 5.49 20.31
C THR A 10 8.80 4.00 19.94
N MET A 11 8.37 3.65 18.72
CA MET A 11 8.32 2.28 18.22
C MET A 11 9.35 2.03 17.11
N ALA A 12 9.99 0.86 17.16
CA ALA A 12 10.82 0.33 16.08
C ALA A 12 10.19 -0.92 15.47
N ILE A 13 10.19 -1.01 14.15
CA ILE A 13 9.70 -2.16 13.39
C ILE A 13 10.91 -3.00 12.97
N ILE A 14 10.91 -4.28 13.35
CA ILE A 14 12.00 -5.22 13.08
C ILE A 14 11.53 -6.31 12.13
N PHE A 15 12.26 -6.50 11.03
CA PHE A 15 12.00 -7.58 10.08
C PHE A 15 12.78 -8.84 10.47
N ALA A 16 12.07 -9.88 10.90
CA ALA A 16 12.65 -11.14 11.35
C ALA A 16 12.43 -12.28 10.35
N ASP A 17 13.27 -13.32 10.48
CA ASP A 17 13.04 -14.62 9.86
C ASP A 17 12.38 -15.54 10.92
N LEU A 18 11.43 -16.37 10.50
CA LEU A 18 10.76 -17.30 11.40
C LEU A 18 11.63 -18.56 11.58
N TYR A 19 11.78 -19.01 12.82
CA TYR A 19 12.49 -20.22 13.21
C TYR A 19 11.55 -21.16 13.97
N TRP A 20 11.76 -22.46 13.81
CA TRP A 20 11.07 -23.53 14.52
C TRP A 20 12.10 -24.57 14.95
N GLU A 21 12.10 -24.96 16.23
CA GLU A 21 13.07 -25.93 16.79
C GLU A 21 14.52 -25.59 16.43
N ASP A 22 14.93 -24.34 16.67
CA ASP A 22 16.27 -23.80 16.37
C ASP A 22 16.70 -23.90 14.90
N LYS A 23 15.75 -24.15 14.00
CA LYS A 23 15.99 -24.26 12.56
C LYS A 23 15.19 -23.20 11.80
N PRO A 24 15.73 -22.69 10.67
CA PRO A 24 14.96 -21.89 9.72
C PRO A 24 13.64 -22.56 9.36
N TYR A 25 12.52 -21.86 9.57
CA TYR A 25 11.22 -22.42 9.26
C TYR A 25 11.02 -22.52 7.74
N ASN A 26 10.77 -23.73 7.25
CA ASN A 26 10.85 -24.00 5.81
C ASN A 26 9.86 -23.15 4.98
N VAL A 27 8.69 -22.84 5.52
CA VAL A 27 7.66 -22.07 4.81
C VAL A 27 7.63 -20.58 5.19
N CYS A 28 8.65 -20.07 5.91
CA CYS A 28 8.80 -18.63 6.13
C CYS A 28 8.99 -17.91 4.78
N PRO A 29 8.07 -17.03 4.33
CA PRO A 29 8.14 -16.44 2.99
C PRO A 29 9.43 -15.66 2.75
N ARG A 30 9.92 -14.95 3.77
CA ARG A 30 11.18 -14.20 3.69
C ARG A 30 12.40 -15.10 3.49
N GLN A 31 12.45 -16.23 4.20
CA GLN A 31 13.54 -17.19 4.02
C GLN A 31 13.43 -17.91 2.68
N VAL A 32 12.23 -18.23 2.21
CA VAL A 32 11.98 -18.76 0.85
C VAL A 32 12.55 -17.80 -0.19
N LEU A 33 12.19 -16.51 -0.13
CA LEU A 33 12.68 -15.49 -1.06
C LEU A 33 14.21 -15.41 -1.04
N LYS A 34 14.83 -15.30 0.14
CA LYS A 34 16.30 -15.30 0.28
C LYS A 34 16.96 -16.53 -0.32
N ARG A 35 16.36 -17.72 -0.18
CA ARG A 35 16.88 -18.95 -0.81
C ARG A 35 16.84 -18.85 -2.33
N GLN A 36 15.75 -18.33 -2.90
CA GLN A 36 15.65 -18.14 -4.35
C GLN A 36 16.64 -17.11 -4.87
N CYS A 37 16.78 -15.96 -4.21
CA CYS A 37 17.79 -14.96 -4.58
C CYS A 37 19.21 -15.54 -4.57
N ARG A 38 19.56 -16.31 -3.52
CA ARG A 38 20.87 -16.99 -3.45
C ARG A 38 21.08 -18.00 -4.58
N LYS A 39 20.07 -18.84 -4.88
CA LYS A 39 20.15 -19.83 -5.97
C LYS A 39 20.39 -19.17 -7.32
N LEU A 40 19.70 -18.06 -7.58
CA LEU A 40 19.79 -17.31 -8.83
C LEU A 40 20.99 -16.34 -8.86
N LYS A 41 21.82 -16.32 -7.82
CA LYS A 41 22.90 -15.33 -7.62
C LYS A 41 22.43 -13.89 -7.83
N ILE A 42 21.16 -13.62 -7.52
CA ILE A 42 20.60 -12.27 -7.50
C ILE A 42 21.30 -11.55 -6.36
N GLN A 43 22.21 -10.65 -6.71
CA GLN A 43 22.74 -9.69 -5.75
C GLN A 43 21.60 -8.77 -5.36
N ALA A 44 21.54 -8.40 -4.08
CA ALA A 44 20.60 -7.38 -3.61
C ALA A 44 21.06 -6.01 -4.15
N THR A 45 20.87 -5.77 -5.44
CA THR A 45 20.96 -4.44 -6.04
C THR A 45 19.63 -3.72 -5.86
N LYS A 46 19.65 -2.40 -5.94
CA LYS A 46 18.45 -1.55 -5.83
C LYS A 46 17.44 -1.75 -6.98
N GLU A 47 17.76 -2.60 -7.95
CA GLU A 47 17.08 -2.70 -9.25
C GLU A 47 16.25 -3.97 -9.42
N CYS A 48 16.20 -4.86 -8.42
CA CYS A 48 15.63 -6.19 -8.66
C CYS A 48 14.10 -6.23 -8.77
N VAL A 49 13.36 -5.38 -8.05
CA VAL A 49 11.88 -5.36 -8.10
C VAL A 49 11.37 -3.96 -7.75
N VAL A 50 10.56 -3.38 -8.63
CA VAL A 50 9.70 -2.22 -8.33
C VAL A 50 8.28 -2.74 -8.15
N LEU A 51 7.59 -2.30 -7.11
CA LEU A 51 6.22 -2.69 -6.82
C LEU A 51 5.27 -1.54 -7.16
N SER A 52 4.24 -1.82 -7.96
CA SER A 52 3.06 -0.99 -8.05
C SER A 52 1.98 -1.61 -7.18
N LEU A 53 1.58 -0.89 -6.13
CA LEU A 53 0.60 -1.34 -5.16
C LEU A 53 -0.68 -0.53 -5.34
N ASN A 54 -1.79 -1.23 -5.49
CA ASN A 54 -3.12 -0.63 -5.54
C ASN A 54 -3.88 -0.95 -4.24
N PHE A 55 -4.60 0.04 -3.72
CA PHE A 55 -5.45 -0.09 -2.55
C PHE A 55 -6.71 0.78 -2.70
N ILE A 56 -7.74 0.47 -1.90
CA ILE A 56 -8.98 1.24 -1.87
C ILE A 56 -9.12 1.82 -0.46
N ALA A 57 -9.26 3.14 -0.38
CA ALA A 57 -9.53 3.83 0.87
C ALA A 57 -11.03 3.70 1.23
N MET A 58 -11.31 3.02 2.34
CA MET A 58 -12.68 2.81 2.85
C MET A 58 -12.82 3.39 4.26
N LYS A 59 -14.05 3.72 4.65
CA LYS A 59 -14.42 4.09 6.02
C LYS A 59 -15.69 3.34 6.43
N TYR A 60 -16.01 3.32 7.72
CA TYR A 60 -17.28 2.80 8.19
C TYR A 60 -18.36 3.89 8.13
N GLY A 61 -19.51 3.57 7.54
CA GLY A 61 -20.70 4.40 7.55
C GLY A 61 -21.47 4.29 8.87
N GLU A 62 -22.53 5.08 9.01
CA GLU A 62 -23.37 5.12 10.22
C GLU A 62 -24.06 3.78 10.52
N ASP A 63 -24.36 2.99 9.49
CA ASP A 63 -24.92 1.65 9.62
C ASP A 63 -23.86 0.57 9.91
N GLY A 64 -22.61 0.97 10.14
CA GLY A 64 -21.48 0.09 10.42
C GLY A 64 -20.93 -0.63 9.20
N LYS A 65 -21.41 -0.34 7.98
CA LYS A 65 -20.91 -0.97 6.76
C LYS A 65 -19.75 -0.19 6.14
N PRO A 66 -18.83 -0.87 5.43
CA PRO A 66 -17.75 -0.18 4.74
C PRO A 66 -18.30 0.59 3.52
N VAL A 67 -17.93 1.87 3.42
CA VAL A 67 -18.25 2.77 2.30
C VAL A 67 -16.96 3.41 1.80
N LYS A 68 -16.97 3.97 0.58
CA LYS A 68 -15.85 4.74 0.03
C LYS A 68 -15.45 5.85 1.03
N ALA A 69 -14.15 5.95 1.36
CA ALA A 69 -13.67 6.99 2.27
C ALA A 69 -13.82 8.38 1.64
N ILE A 70 -13.50 8.45 0.35
CA ILE A 70 -13.57 9.63 -0.52
C ILE A 70 -14.65 9.34 -1.55
N ASP A 71 -15.78 10.03 -1.43
CA ASP A 71 -16.91 9.86 -2.33
C ASP A 71 -17.68 11.17 -2.51
N SER A 72 -17.86 11.56 -3.76
CA SER A 72 -18.67 12.71 -4.16
C SER A 72 -19.96 12.29 -4.89
N ASP A 73 -20.19 10.99 -5.08
CA ASP A 73 -21.41 10.51 -5.73
C ASP A 73 -22.64 10.76 -4.84
N PRO A 74 -23.79 11.14 -5.43
CA PRO A 74 -25.02 11.34 -4.67
C PRO A 74 -25.48 10.01 -4.04
N ILE A 75 -25.75 10.05 -2.73
CA ILE A 75 -26.30 8.91 -1.98
C ILE A 75 -27.72 8.59 -2.45
N ASN A 76 -28.54 9.64 -2.63
CA ASN A 76 -29.92 9.56 -3.10
C ASN A 76 -30.03 10.28 -4.45
N GLY A 77 -30.00 9.54 -5.56
CA GLY A 77 -30.09 10.12 -6.90
C GLY A 77 -29.55 9.20 -7.99
N ILE A 78 -29.48 9.73 -9.22
CA ILE A 78 -28.83 9.03 -10.32
C ILE A 78 -27.33 9.10 -10.09
N ARG A 79 -26.70 7.97 -9.77
CA ARG A 79 -25.23 7.90 -9.75
C ARG A 79 -24.71 8.10 -11.18
N PRO A 80 -23.72 8.99 -11.37
CA PRO A 80 -23.17 9.23 -12.70
C PRO A 80 -22.54 7.94 -13.22
N ARG A 81 -22.84 7.60 -14.48
CA ARG A 81 -22.15 6.51 -15.18
C ARG A 81 -20.75 6.98 -15.56
N ARG A 82 -19.84 6.96 -14.60
CA ARG A 82 -18.43 7.28 -14.84
C ARG A 82 -17.73 6.06 -15.46
N GLN A 83 -16.83 6.33 -16.41
CA GLN A 83 -15.84 5.33 -16.83
C GLN A 83 -14.95 4.99 -15.64
N ALA A 84 -14.23 3.86 -15.68
CA ALA A 84 -13.25 3.52 -14.66
C ALA A 84 -12.38 4.75 -14.31
N PHE A 85 -12.24 5.06 -13.02
CA PHE A 85 -11.66 6.31 -12.47
C PHE A 85 -10.14 6.48 -12.71
N GLY A 86 -9.59 5.76 -13.69
CA GLY A 86 -8.17 5.80 -14.00
C GLY A 86 -7.76 7.21 -14.38
N TYR A 87 -6.81 7.76 -13.62
CA TYR A 87 -6.29 9.12 -13.78
C TYR A 87 -7.35 10.22 -13.64
N ASP A 88 -8.45 9.94 -12.95
CA ASP A 88 -9.48 10.95 -12.68
C ASP A 88 -8.92 12.08 -11.81
N VAL A 89 -9.00 13.32 -12.32
CA VAL A 89 -8.41 14.49 -11.68
C VAL A 89 -9.14 14.85 -10.39
N GLU A 90 -10.48 14.75 -10.37
CA GLU A 90 -11.27 15.10 -9.19
C GLU A 90 -10.95 14.14 -8.04
N TYR A 91 -11.00 12.83 -8.29
CA TYR A 91 -10.68 11.83 -7.27
C TYR A 91 -9.22 11.87 -6.85
N SER A 92 -8.29 12.16 -7.76
CA SER A 92 -6.89 12.34 -7.39
C SER A 92 -6.71 13.51 -6.43
N LEU A 93 -7.31 14.67 -6.74
CA LEU A 93 -7.23 15.87 -5.90
C LEU A 93 -7.97 15.72 -4.56
N ASP A 94 -9.19 15.15 -4.59
CA ASP A 94 -9.99 14.91 -3.39
C ASP A 94 -9.28 13.95 -2.43
N SER A 95 -8.49 13.01 -2.96
CA SER A 95 -7.70 12.06 -2.17
C SER A 95 -6.41 12.64 -1.60
N MET A 96 -5.98 13.85 -2.02
CA MET A 96 -4.66 14.39 -1.67
C MET A 96 -4.44 14.60 -0.17
N HIS A 97 -5.49 14.86 0.61
CA HIS A 97 -5.34 14.99 2.06
C HIS A 97 -4.84 13.68 2.70
N PHE A 98 -5.29 12.53 2.20
CA PHE A 98 -4.83 11.20 2.61
C PHE A 98 -3.49 10.84 1.94
N LEU A 99 -3.39 11.05 0.63
CA LEU A 99 -2.18 10.67 -0.13
C LEU A 99 -0.96 11.48 0.31
N LYS A 100 -1.12 12.76 0.69
CA LYS A 100 -0.01 13.59 1.16
C LYS A 100 0.70 12.98 2.36
N GLU A 101 -0.04 12.52 3.36
CA GLU A 101 0.56 11.91 4.56
C GLU A 101 1.31 10.63 4.21
N LEU A 102 0.75 9.80 3.32
CA LEU A 102 1.42 8.60 2.81
C LEU A 102 2.69 8.93 2.03
N ILE A 103 2.66 9.96 1.17
CA ILE A 103 3.83 10.46 0.44
C ILE A 103 4.92 10.89 1.43
N ASP A 104 4.59 11.74 2.40
CA ASP A 104 5.54 12.25 3.40
C ASP A 104 6.20 11.09 4.19
N ILE A 105 5.42 10.08 4.57
CA ILE A 105 5.91 8.87 5.25
C ILE A 105 6.88 8.08 4.37
N LEU A 106 6.55 7.84 3.10
CA LEU A 106 7.39 7.08 2.18
C LEU A 106 8.70 7.80 1.83
N GLU A 107 8.65 9.13 1.74
CA GLU A 107 9.83 9.97 1.57
C GLU A 107 10.71 9.97 2.83
N GLU A 108 10.14 10.03 4.03
CA GLU A 108 10.92 9.89 5.28
C GLU A 108 11.64 8.53 5.34
N LEU A 109 10.98 7.47 4.87
CA LEU A 109 11.58 6.14 4.78
C LEU A 109 12.67 6.02 3.69
N GLY A 110 12.81 7.02 2.82
CA GLY A 110 13.77 7.02 1.71
C GLY A 110 13.43 6.01 0.61
N TRP A 111 12.15 5.68 0.43
CA TRP A 111 11.70 4.68 -0.54
C TRP A 111 11.56 5.23 -1.97
N ASN A 112 11.72 6.55 -2.13
CA ASN A 112 11.76 7.25 -3.43
C ASN A 112 10.49 6.97 -4.26
N LEU A 113 9.36 7.46 -3.76
CA LEU A 113 8.06 7.29 -4.41
C LEU A 113 8.08 8.04 -5.75
N HIS A 114 7.71 7.35 -6.83
CA HIS A 114 7.71 7.95 -8.16
C HIS A 114 6.42 8.72 -8.46
N ASP A 115 5.28 8.06 -8.28
CA ASP A 115 3.96 8.61 -8.60
C ASP A 115 2.87 8.04 -7.69
N VAL A 116 1.76 8.78 -7.65
CA VAL A 116 0.47 8.34 -7.11
C VAL A 116 -0.58 8.63 -8.16
N VAL A 117 -1.49 7.69 -8.38
CA VAL A 117 -2.54 7.81 -9.40
C VAL A 117 -3.87 7.31 -8.84
N ALA A 118 -4.97 7.94 -9.26
CA ALA A 118 -6.28 7.30 -9.14
C ALA A 118 -6.33 6.12 -10.12
N GLU A 119 -6.46 4.90 -9.59
CA GLU A 119 -6.46 3.69 -10.41
C GLU A 119 -7.85 3.39 -11.01
N GLY A 120 -7.86 2.64 -12.13
CA GLY A 120 -9.05 2.30 -12.92
C GLY A 120 -10.01 1.30 -12.28
N GLY A 121 -10.27 1.40 -10.97
CA GLY A 121 -11.22 0.55 -10.26
C GLY A 121 -12.68 0.82 -10.67
N LEU A 122 -13.44 -0.24 -10.91
CA LEU A 122 -14.91 -0.18 -11.07
C LEU A 122 -15.55 -0.67 -9.78
N PHE A 123 -16.05 0.23 -8.94
CA PHE A 123 -16.77 -0.15 -7.73
C PHE A 123 -18.13 0.55 -7.62
N THR A 124 -19.19 -0.23 -7.86
CA THR A 124 -20.56 0.06 -7.42
C THR A 124 -20.76 -0.58 -6.05
N ILE A 125 -20.27 0.06 -4.98
CA ILE A 125 -20.66 -0.26 -3.60
C ILE A 125 -21.81 0.68 -3.21
#